data_AF-A0A7J2PPZ9-F1
#
_entry.id   AF-A0A7J2PPZ9-F1
#
_cell.length_a   1.000
_cell.length_b   1.000
_cell.length_c   1.000
_cell.angle_alpha   90.00
_cell.angle_beta   90.00
_cell.angle_gamma   90.00
#
_symmetry.space_group_name_H-M   'P 1'
#
loop_
_entity.id
_entity.type
_entity.pdbx_description
1 polymer ?
#
loop_
_entity_poly.entity_id
_entity_poly.type
_entity_poly.pdbx_seq_one_letter_code
_entity_poly.pdbx_strand_id
1 'polypeptide(L)'
;MPIRIRWKTKEYFGIGLLLLGMCGMLQLFFIFIGQYFLAIGNYFVVILIPLGMTVAIFFSAMVIFESFAQVERREKLKSQFRKSNIDISNWTKILNFPITKPMVIVSIIFISFFFTTFYISATYLTNTISFIVAENTSAIICLLIANLIEKKYGRVRRF
;
A
#
# COMPACT_ATOMS: atom_id res chain seq x y z
N MET A 1 16.73 2.21 15.40
CA MET A 1 15.51 2.15 16.22
C MET A 1 14.34 1.79 15.31
N PRO A 2 13.50 0.81 15.67
CA PRO A 2 12.29 0.48 14.91
C PRO A 2 11.38 1.71 14.82
N ILE A 3 10.63 1.83 13.74
CA ILE A 3 9.65 2.90 13.60
C ILE A 3 8.55 2.66 14.63
N ARG A 4 8.40 3.59 15.60
CA ARG A 4 7.24 3.57 16.50
C ARG A 4 6.04 4.02 15.68
N ILE A 5 5.14 3.08 15.36
CA ILE A 5 3.88 3.36 14.69
C ILE A 5 3.02 4.22 15.64
N ARG A 6 2.85 5.51 15.36
CA ARG A 6 2.11 6.47 16.21
C ARG A 6 0.70 6.76 15.66
N TRP A 7 0.01 5.72 15.25
CA TRP A 7 -1.34 5.78 14.68
C TRP A 7 -2.46 6.26 15.64
N LYS A 8 -2.29 6.13 16.97
CA LYS A 8 -3.26 6.61 17.97
C LYS A 8 -3.14 8.10 18.32
N THR A 9 -2.13 8.81 17.79
CA THR A 9 -2.07 10.27 18.01
C THR A 9 -3.12 10.97 17.16
N LYS A 10 -3.80 11.97 17.76
CA LYS A 10 -4.95 12.70 17.21
C LYS A 10 -4.74 13.20 15.77
N GLU A 11 -3.51 13.53 15.39
CA GLU A 11 -3.13 14.05 14.07
C GLU A 11 -3.03 12.97 12.97
N TYR A 12 -2.71 11.73 13.32
CA TYR A 12 -2.45 10.64 12.35
C TYR A 12 -3.63 9.69 12.15
N PHE A 13 -4.62 9.74 13.05
CA PHE A 13 -5.79 8.88 12.99
C PHE A 13 -6.65 9.13 11.74
N GLY A 14 -6.89 10.40 11.38
CA GLY A 14 -7.66 10.76 10.18
C GLY A 14 -6.96 10.30 8.89
N ILE A 15 -5.63 10.38 8.84
CA ILE A 15 -4.83 9.90 7.71
C ILE A 15 -4.93 8.37 7.60
N GLY A 16 -4.90 7.65 8.73
CA GLY A 16 -5.11 6.21 8.77
C GLY A 16 -6.49 5.79 8.26
N LEU A 17 -7.55 6.49 8.66
CA LEU A 17 -8.91 6.21 8.15
C LEU A 17 -9.03 6.44 6.63
N LEU A 18 -8.41 7.49 6.10
CA LEU A 18 -8.37 7.73 4.66
C LEU A 18 -7.60 6.64 3.93
N LEU A 19 -6.45 6.20 4.46
CA LEU A 19 -5.70 5.06 3.90
C LEU A 19 -6.52 3.77 3.90
N LEU A 20 -7.24 3.49 4.99
CA LEU A 20 -8.12 2.32 5.09
C LEU A 20 -9.22 2.37 4.04
N GLY A 21 -9.90 3.52 3.89
CA GLY A 21 -10.93 3.72 2.87
C GLY A 21 -10.40 3.51 1.45
N MET A 22 -9.22 4.05 1.15
CA MET A 22 -8.58 3.88 -0.17
C MET A 22 -8.12 2.44 -0.42
N CYS A 23 -7.64 1.72 0.60
CA CYS A 23 -7.34 0.29 0.50
C CYS A 23 -8.61 -0.53 0.24
N GLY A 24 -9.72 -0.18 0.89
CA GLY A 24 -11.01 -0.81 0.63
C GLY A 24 -11.52 -0.57 -0.79
N MET A 25 -11.35 0.65 -1.32
CA MET A 25 -11.68 0.95 -2.73
C MET A 25 -10.83 0.15 -3.71
N LEU A 26 -9.52 0.02 -3.45
CA LEU A 26 -8.65 -0.85 -4.24
C LEU A 26 -9.15 -2.29 -4.23
N GLN A 27 -9.57 -2.80 -3.06
CA GLN A 27 -10.05 -4.17 -2.95
C GLN A 27 -11.42 -4.39 -3.61
N LEU A 28 -12.34 -3.43 -3.53
CA LEU A 28 -13.59 -3.47 -4.27
C LEU A 28 -13.37 -3.61 -5.78
N PHE A 29 -12.31 -3.01 -6.33
CA PHE A 29 -11.94 -3.18 -7.73
C PHE A 29 -11.53 -4.63 -8.05
N PHE A 30 -10.79 -5.31 -7.16
CA PHE A 30 -10.43 -6.72 -7.33
C PHE A 30 -11.61 -7.68 -7.14
N ILE A 31 -12.55 -7.35 -6.24
CA ILE A 31 -13.84 -8.05 -6.13
C ILE A 31 -14.58 -7.98 -7.47
N PHE A 32 -14.66 -6.80 -8.08
CA PHE A 32 -15.29 -6.61 -9.38
C PHE A 32 -14.58 -7.42 -10.48
N ILE A 33 -13.25 -7.43 -10.51
CA ILE A 33 -12.48 -8.26 -11.45
C ILE A 33 -12.77 -9.75 -11.25
N GLY A 34 -12.70 -10.23 -10.01
CA GLY A 34 -12.92 -11.63 -9.68
C GLY A 34 -14.31 -12.11 -10.08
N GLN A 35 -15.34 -11.30 -9.82
CA GLN A 35 -16.72 -11.66 -10.10
C GLN A 35 -17.07 -11.58 -11.59
N TYR A 36 -16.73 -10.46 -12.26
CA TYR A 36 -17.23 -10.19 -13.61
C TYR A 36 -16.28 -10.62 -14.72
N PHE A 37 -14.97 -10.49 -14.54
CA PHE A 37 -14.00 -10.85 -15.58
C PHE A 37 -13.54 -12.30 -15.46
N LEU A 38 -13.39 -12.80 -14.23
CA LEU A 38 -12.90 -14.16 -13.98
C LEU A 38 -14.03 -15.18 -13.75
N ALA A 39 -15.28 -14.72 -13.73
CA ALA A 39 -16.50 -15.52 -13.56
C ALA A 39 -16.45 -16.44 -12.32
N ILE A 40 -15.85 -15.97 -11.23
CA ILE A 40 -15.75 -16.76 -9.99
C ILE A 40 -17.11 -16.73 -9.29
N GLY A 41 -17.85 -17.83 -9.36
CA GLY A 41 -19.19 -17.95 -8.79
C GLY A 41 -19.26 -18.09 -7.26
N ASN A 42 -18.12 -18.28 -6.58
CA ASN A 42 -18.10 -18.43 -5.12
C ASN A 42 -17.99 -17.07 -4.42
N TYR A 43 -19.12 -16.52 -4.00
CA TYR A 43 -19.20 -15.23 -3.30
C TYR A 43 -18.40 -15.18 -2.00
N PHE A 44 -18.29 -16.29 -1.26
CA PHE A 44 -17.49 -16.31 -0.03
C PHE A 44 -16.00 -16.09 -0.34
N VAL A 45 -15.50 -16.75 -1.38
CA VAL A 45 -14.11 -16.57 -1.84
C VAL A 45 -13.87 -15.15 -2.33
N VAL A 46 -14.78 -14.63 -3.13
CA VAL A 46 -14.64 -13.32 -3.79
C VAL A 46 -14.83 -12.16 -2.81
N ILE A 47 -15.50 -12.33 -1.67
CA ILE A 47 -15.75 -11.23 -0.72
C ILE A 47 -14.88 -11.37 0.52
N LEU A 48 -14.84 -12.55 1.16
CA LEU A 48 -14.20 -12.72 2.46
C LEU A 48 -12.68 -12.54 2.38
N ILE A 49 -12.07 -13.04 1.30
CA ILE A 49 -10.61 -12.99 1.13
C ILE A 49 -10.17 -11.54 0.87
N PRO A 50 -10.74 -10.79 -0.10
CA PRO A 50 -10.44 -9.36 -0.29
C PRO A 50 -10.63 -8.50 0.95
N LEU A 51 -11.62 -8.81 1.80
CA LEU A 51 -11.80 -8.13 3.09
C LEU A 51 -10.61 -8.35 4.02
N GLY A 52 -10.13 -9.59 4.15
CA GLY A 52 -8.91 -9.89 4.90
C GLY A 52 -7.68 -9.22 4.28
N MET A 53 -7.59 -9.21 2.95
CA MET A 53 -6.49 -8.57 2.22
C MET A 53 -6.48 -7.06 2.41
N THR A 54 -7.65 -6.43 2.57
CA THR A 54 -7.77 -4.99 2.85
C THR A 54 -6.97 -4.62 4.11
N VAL A 55 -7.02 -5.45 5.15
CA VAL A 55 -6.28 -5.24 6.40
C VAL A 55 -4.77 -5.36 6.17
N ALA A 56 -4.32 -6.37 5.42
CA ALA A 56 -2.91 -6.56 5.12
C ALA A 56 -2.31 -5.40 4.28
N ILE A 57 -3.04 -4.98 3.24
CA ILE A 57 -2.68 -3.86 2.38
C ILE A 57 -2.67 -2.55 3.18
N PHE A 58 -3.66 -2.36 4.05
CA PHE A 58 -3.70 -1.21 4.96
C PHE A 58 -2.47 -1.15 5.86
N PHE A 59 -2.06 -2.27 6.47
CA PHE A 59 -0.83 -2.32 7.27
C PHE A 59 0.41 -2.00 6.44
N SER A 60 0.52 -2.54 5.22
CA SER A 60 1.61 -2.23 4.29
C SER A 60 1.67 -0.73 3.96
N ALA A 61 0.53 -0.12 3.63
CA ALA A 61 0.43 1.30 3.33
C ALA A 61 0.79 2.18 4.53
N MET A 62 0.39 1.77 5.74
CA MET A 62 0.72 2.46 6.99
C MET A 62 2.22 2.45 7.28
N VAL A 63 2.89 1.30 7.11
CA VAL A 63 4.33 1.18 7.30
C VAL A 63 5.08 2.09 6.33
N ILE A 64 4.67 2.09 5.06
CA ILE A 64 5.26 2.96 4.04
C ILE A 64 5.00 4.44 4.37
N PHE A 65 3.78 4.80 4.77
CA PHE A 65 3.44 6.17 5.17
C PHE A 65 4.33 6.68 6.31
N GLU A 66 4.44 5.92 7.40
CA GLU A 66 5.29 6.26 8.55
C GLU A 66 6.77 6.39 8.14
N SER A 67 7.25 5.54 7.23
CA SER A 67 8.62 5.64 6.71
C SER A 67 8.87 6.98 6.01
N PHE A 68 7.91 7.48 5.23
CA PHE A 68 8.03 8.77 4.54
C PHE A 68 7.83 9.96 5.48
N ALA A 69 6.81 9.91 6.36
CA ALA A 69 6.53 10.99 7.31
C ALA A 69 7.72 11.29 8.23
N GLN A 70 8.50 10.27 8.58
CA GLN A 70 9.73 10.44 9.36
C GLN A 70 10.85 11.13 8.58
N VAL A 71 11.00 10.82 7.28
CA VAL A 71 11.98 11.48 6.42
C VAL A 71 11.64 12.96 6.26
N GLU A 72 10.37 13.26 5.97
CA GLU A 72 9.90 14.64 5.78
C GLU A 72 10.09 15.50 7.03
N ARG A 73 9.83 14.95 8.23
CA ARG A 73 10.10 15.65 9.51
C ARG A 73 11.58 16.01 9.68
N ARG A 74 12.50 15.12 9.27
CA ARG A 74 13.95 15.39 9.33
C ARG A 74 14.34 16.47 8.31
N GLU A 75 13.79 16.41 7.11
CA GLU A 75 14.04 17.41 6.07
C GLU A 75 13.54 18.80 6.49
N LYS A 76 12.36 18.90 7.11
CA LYS A 76 11.84 20.16 7.68
C LYS A 76 12.75 20.75 8.76
N LEU A 77 13.35 19.92 9.61
CA LEU A 77 14.35 20.38 10.60
C LEU A 77 15.64 20.88 9.93
N LYS A 78 16.05 20.29 8.80
CA LYS A 78 17.24 20.73 8.04
C LYS A 78 16.95 21.94 7.14
N SER A 79 15.72 22.09 6.65
CA SER A 79 15.32 23.13 5.69
C SER A 79 15.12 24.50 6.35
N GLN A 80 15.03 24.59 7.69
CA GLN A 80 15.06 25.87 8.40
C GLN A 80 16.33 26.69 8.08
N PHE A 81 17.37 26.06 7.52
CA PHE A 81 18.61 26.71 7.08
C PHE A 81 18.72 26.89 5.56
N ARG A 82 17.69 26.57 4.76
CA ARG A 82 17.76 26.61 3.28
C ARG A 82 16.60 27.45 2.70
N LYS A 83 16.92 28.57 2.04
CA LYS A 83 15.96 29.39 1.28
C LYS A 83 15.30 28.54 0.20
N SER A 84 13.98 28.38 0.26
CA SER A 84 13.21 27.59 -0.71
C SER A 84 12.74 28.46 -1.88
N ASN A 85 13.44 28.38 -3.01
CA ASN A 85 12.90 28.77 -4.32
C ASN A 85 12.71 27.49 -5.14
N ILE A 86 11.52 26.90 -5.08
CA ILE A 86 11.13 25.84 -6.03
C ILE A 86 9.67 26.08 -6.39
N ASP A 87 9.42 26.42 -7.65
CA ASP A 87 8.09 26.41 -8.25
C ASP A 87 7.62 24.95 -8.37
N ILE A 88 6.72 24.54 -7.47
CA ILE A 88 6.19 23.18 -7.42
C ILE A 88 4.99 23.09 -8.37
N SER A 89 5.14 22.31 -9.45
CA SER A 89 4.08 22.03 -10.44
C SER A 89 2.83 21.38 -9.81
N ASN A 90 1.64 21.61 -10.36
CA ASN A 90 0.39 21.10 -9.77
C ASN A 90 0.34 19.57 -9.60
N TRP A 91 0.96 18.80 -10.50
CA TRP A 91 1.05 17.33 -10.39
C TRP A 91 1.92 16.87 -9.22
N THR A 92 3.00 17.61 -8.91
CA THR A 92 3.85 17.27 -7.77
C THR A 92 3.16 17.60 -6.44
N LYS A 93 2.19 18.53 -6.40
CA LYS A 93 1.36 18.77 -5.21
C LYS A 93 0.42 17.60 -4.88
N ILE A 94 -0.21 16.99 -5.90
CA ILE A 94 -1.10 15.82 -5.72
C ILE A 94 -0.29 14.59 -5.27
N LEU A 95 0.86 14.36 -5.90
CA LEU A 95 1.80 13.30 -5.51
C LEU A 95 2.41 13.57 -4.13
N ASN A 96 2.63 14.82 -3.72
CA ASN A 96 3.15 15.15 -2.39
C ASN A 96 2.11 15.09 -1.27
N PHE A 97 0.84 14.82 -1.57
CA PHE A 97 -0.15 14.63 -0.54
C PHE A 97 0.17 13.34 0.26
N PRO A 98 0.13 13.39 1.60
CA PRO A 98 0.68 12.36 2.49
C PRO A 98 0.14 10.94 2.23
N ILE A 99 -1.09 10.84 1.73
CA ILE A 99 -1.80 9.57 1.51
C ILE A 99 -1.54 9.01 0.11
N THR A 100 -1.31 9.87 -0.89
CA THR A 100 -1.25 9.43 -2.30
C THR A 100 -0.01 8.60 -2.58
N LYS A 101 1.17 9.00 -2.06
CA LYS A 101 2.42 8.24 -2.26
C LYS A 101 2.35 6.79 -1.76
N PRO A 102 2.03 6.53 -0.47
CA PRO A 102 1.98 5.16 0.04
C PRO A 102 0.95 4.33 -0.72
N MET A 103 -0.22 4.89 -1.03
CA MET A 103 -1.25 4.17 -1.79
C MET A 103 -0.78 3.81 -3.20
N VAL A 104 -0.19 4.75 -3.94
CA VAL A 104 0.29 4.48 -5.30
C VAL A 104 1.36 3.39 -5.30
N ILE A 105 2.30 3.43 -4.35
CA ILE A 105 3.35 2.39 -4.23
C ILE A 105 2.72 1.03 -3.96
N VAL A 106 1.83 0.94 -2.97
CA VAL A 106 1.16 -0.32 -2.63
C VAL A 106 0.31 -0.84 -3.78
N SER A 107 -0.46 0.03 -4.45
CA SER A 107 -1.30 -0.35 -5.59
C SER A 107 -0.46 -0.88 -6.75
N ILE A 108 0.64 -0.21 -7.12
CA ILE A 108 1.52 -0.66 -8.22
C ILE A 108 2.11 -2.04 -7.91
N ILE A 109 2.62 -2.22 -6.69
CA ILE A 109 3.18 -3.50 -6.25
C ILE A 109 2.10 -4.57 -6.28
N PHE A 110 0.95 -4.32 -5.64
CA PHE A 110 -0.12 -5.29 -5.55
C PHE A 110 -0.63 -5.71 -6.92
N ILE A 111 -0.93 -4.75 -7.80
CA ILE A 111 -1.40 -5.01 -9.17
C ILE A 111 -0.37 -5.83 -9.96
N SER A 112 0.90 -5.44 -9.91
CA SER A 112 1.97 -6.12 -10.65
C SER A 112 2.14 -7.57 -10.21
N PHE A 113 2.19 -7.81 -8.89
CA PHE A 113 2.31 -9.16 -8.36
C PHE A 113 1.03 -9.99 -8.52
N PHE A 114 -0.14 -9.35 -8.47
CA PHE A 114 -1.42 -10.02 -8.63
C PHE A 114 -1.52 -10.60 -10.03
N PHE A 115 -1.35 -9.77 -11.07
CA PHE A 115 -1.47 -10.26 -12.44
C PHE A 115 -0.40 -11.30 -12.78
N THR A 116 0.85 -11.09 -12.36
CA THR A 116 1.92 -12.06 -12.61
C THR A 116 1.64 -13.41 -11.93
N THR A 117 1.28 -13.42 -10.65
CA THR A 117 0.95 -14.66 -9.94
C THR A 117 -0.32 -15.30 -10.50
N PHE A 118 -1.33 -14.50 -10.85
CA PHE A 118 -2.59 -14.97 -11.41
C PHE A 118 -2.38 -15.67 -12.76
N TYR A 119 -1.66 -15.04 -13.69
CA TYR A 119 -1.40 -15.63 -15.01
C TYR A 119 -0.57 -16.92 -14.91
N ILE A 120 0.41 -16.97 -14.01
CA ILE A 120 1.19 -18.19 -13.78
C ILE A 120 0.30 -19.29 -13.19
N SER A 121 -0.46 -19.00 -12.14
CA SER A 121 -1.31 -19.98 -11.46
C SER A 121 -2.46 -20.47 -12.34
N ALA A 122 -3.02 -19.62 -13.19
CA ALA A 122 -4.09 -19.97 -14.13
C ALA A 122 -3.68 -21.03 -15.17
N THR A 123 -2.38 -21.25 -15.40
CA THR A 123 -1.91 -22.33 -16.29
C THR A 123 -2.05 -23.73 -15.66
N TYR A 124 -2.12 -23.82 -14.33
CA TYR A 124 -2.15 -25.09 -13.60
C TYR A 124 -3.39 -25.29 -12.73
N LEU A 125 -4.08 -24.21 -12.35
CA LEU A 125 -5.16 -24.21 -11.35
C LEU A 125 -6.42 -23.54 -11.90
N THR A 126 -7.58 -23.91 -11.33
CA THR A 126 -8.87 -23.26 -11.64
C THR A 126 -8.85 -21.77 -11.29
N ASN A 127 -9.61 -20.94 -12.02
CA ASN A 127 -9.68 -19.49 -11.82
C ASN A 127 -9.91 -19.08 -10.36
N THR A 128 -10.75 -19.81 -9.63
CA THR A 128 -11.03 -19.55 -8.21
C THR A 128 -9.79 -19.74 -7.35
N ILE A 129 -9.08 -20.85 -7.49
CA ILE A 129 -7.88 -21.13 -6.70
C ILE A 129 -6.75 -20.18 -7.12
N SER A 130 -6.59 -19.93 -8.42
CA SER A 130 -5.61 -18.99 -8.97
C SER A 130 -5.81 -17.57 -8.43
N PHE A 131 -7.06 -17.11 -8.33
CA PHE A 131 -7.40 -15.82 -7.73
C PHE A 131 -7.02 -15.75 -6.25
N ILE A 132 -7.36 -16.79 -5.46
CA ILE A 132 -7.00 -16.88 -4.04
C ILE A 132 -5.48 -16.81 -3.87
N VAL A 133 -4.74 -17.61 -4.65
CA VAL A 133 -3.28 -17.65 -4.57
C VAL A 133 -2.71 -16.29 -4.93
N ALA A 134 -3.15 -15.68 -6.03
CA ALA A 134 -2.67 -14.38 -6.48
C ALA A 134 -2.94 -13.24 -5.49
N GLU A 135 -4.13 -13.19 -4.88
CA GLU A 135 -4.45 -12.20 -3.85
C GLU A 135 -3.54 -12.32 -2.64
N ASN A 136 -3.41 -13.54 -2.11
CA ASN A 136 -2.64 -13.80 -0.90
C ASN A 136 -1.15 -13.53 -1.12
N THR A 137 -0.57 -14.04 -2.20
CA THR A 137 0.86 -13.81 -2.51
C THR A 137 1.15 -12.32 -2.68
N SER A 138 0.28 -11.60 -3.37
CA SER A 138 0.47 -10.17 -3.64
C SER A 138 0.45 -9.33 -2.36
N ALA A 139 -0.46 -9.60 -1.43
CA ALA A 139 -0.47 -8.87 -0.17
C ALA A 139 0.72 -9.23 0.73
N ILE A 140 1.13 -10.51 0.75
CA ILE A 140 2.34 -10.92 1.47
C ILE A 140 3.56 -10.16 0.92
N ILE A 141 3.67 -10.07 -0.41
CA ILE A 141 4.74 -9.33 -1.07
C ILE A 141 4.66 -7.83 -0.76
N CYS A 142 3.45 -7.24 -0.73
CA CYS A 142 3.28 -5.85 -0.28
C CYS A 142 3.77 -5.63 1.16
N LEU A 143 3.52 -6.58 2.08
CA LEU A 143 4.02 -6.50 3.45
C LEU A 143 5.55 -6.61 3.50
N LEU A 144 6.14 -7.53 2.74
CA LEU A 144 7.59 -7.70 2.64
C LEU A 144 8.26 -6.44 2.08
N ILE A 145 7.71 -5.86 1.01
CA ILE A 145 8.27 -4.64 0.41
C ILE A 145 8.10 -3.45 1.36
N ALA A 146 6.97 -3.32 2.06
CA ALA A 146 6.81 -2.29 3.09
C ALA A 146 7.88 -2.41 4.17
N ASN A 147 8.17 -3.62 4.65
CA ASN A 147 9.25 -3.86 5.62
C ASN A 147 10.64 -3.57 5.05
N LEU A 148 10.89 -3.86 3.77
CA LEU A 148 12.17 -3.53 3.10
C LEU A 148 12.35 -2.01 2.97
N ILE A 149 11.29 -1.29 2.60
CA ILE A 149 11.24 0.16 2.56
C ILE A 149 11.53 0.71 3.96
N GLU A 150 10.83 0.22 4.99
CA GLU A 150 11.06 0.60 6.38
C GLU A 150 12.53 0.40 6.77
N LYS A 151 13.12 -0.76 6.45
CA LYS A 151 14.51 -1.06 6.78
C LYS A 151 15.49 -0.13 6.06
N LYS A 152 15.25 0.20 4.79
CA LYS A 152 16.10 1.10 4.01
C LYS A 152 16.06 2.52 4.57
N TYR A 153 14.87 3.08 4.80
CA TYR A 153 14.71 4.41 5.37
C TYR A 153 15.12 4.45 6.86
N GLY A 154 14.94 3.36 7.59
CA GLY A 154 15.42 3.16 8.95
C GLY A 154 16.94 3.00 9.07
N ARG A 155 17.65 2.61 8.00
CA ARG A 155 19.13 2.54 7.98
C ARG A 155 19.79 3.90 7.84
N VAL A 156 19.11 4.86 7.21
CA VAL A 156 19.52 6.29 7.10
C VAL A 156 19.57 6.99 8.47
N ARG A 157 19.20 6.30 9.56
CA ARG A 157 19.35 6.72 10.97
C ARG A 157 20.69 6.35 11.62
N ARG A 158 21.54 5.51 11.02
CA ARG A 158 22.83 5.11 11.64
C ARG A 158 24.04 5.94 11.21
N PHE A 159 23.87 6.85 10.25
CA PHE A 159 24.91 7.76 9.77
C PHE A 159 24.41 9.20 9.74
#